data_AF-A0A5M3Y5G0-F1
#
_entry.id   AF-A0A5M3Y5G0-F1
#
_cell.length_a   1.000
_cell.length_b   1.000
_cell.length_c   1.000
_cell.angle_alpha   90.00
_cell.angle_beta   90.00
_cell.angle_gamma   90.00
#
_symmetry.space_group_name_H-M   'P 1'
#
loop_
_entity.id
_entity.type
_entity.pdbx_description
1 polymer ?
#
loop_
_entity_poly.entity_id
_entity_poly.type
_entity_poly.pdbx_seq_one_letter_code
_entity_poly.pdbx_strand_id
1 'polypeptide(L)' 'MKLAVIGGTGLIGSQVVQALNAAGHEAVPHSLSTGADVLTAKNGAPTHCTDWLR' A
#
# COMPACT_ATOMS: atom_id res chain seq x y z
N MET A 1 11.93 -4.62 -5.91
CA MET A 1 10.83 -5.38 -5.26
C MET A 1 9.62 -4.46 -5.15
N LYS A 2 8.40 -5.02 -5.23
CA LYS A 2 7.15 -4.26 -5.20
C LYS A 2 6.51 -4.39 -3.81
N LEU A 3 6.20 -3.25 -3.18
CA LEU A 3 5.77 -3.15 -1.79
C LEU A 3 4.49 -2.32 -1.69
N ALA A 4 3.43 -2.89 -1.13
CA ALA A 4 2.21 -2.16 -0.85
C ALA A 4 2.31 -1.50 0.54
N VAL A 5 2.12 -0.18 0.61
CA VAL A 5 2.13 0.57 1.87
C VAL A 5 0.72 0.97 2.23
N ILE A 6 0.17 0.27 3.20
CA ILE A 6 -1.14 0.54 3.76
C ILE A 6 -1.10 1.77 4.68
N GLY A 7 -2.03 2.70 4.48
CA GLY A 7 -1.95 4.05 5.06
C GLY A 7 -0.89 4.92 4.37
N GLY A 8 -0.41 4.54 3.17
CA GLY A 8 0.67 5.19 2.44
C GLY A 8 0.43 6.65 2.05
N THR A 9 -0.82 7.13 2.10
CA THR A 9 -1.18 8.54 1.87
C THR A 9 -1.21 9.38 3.16
N GLY A 10 -1.01 8.77 4.33
CA GLY A 10 -0.95 9.45 5.62
C GLY A 10 0.42 10.08 5.90
N LEU A 11 0.53 10.82 7.02
CA LEU A 11 1.76 11.51 7.41
C LEU A 11 2.97 10.57 7.50
N ILE A 12 2.79 9.40 8.12
CA ILE A 12 3.85 8.40 8.29
C ILE A 12 3.98 7.56 7.01
N GLY A 13 2.88 7.13 6.41
CA GLY A 13 2.90 6.28 5.22
C GLY A 13 3.56 6.93 4.00
N SER A 14 3.40 8.24 3.84
CA SER A 14 4.04 8.99 2.74
C SER A 14 5.56 9.03 2.86
N GLN A 15 6.08 9.12 4.09
CA GLN A 15 7.52 9.06 4.36
C GLN A 15 8.08 7.65 4.08
N VAL A 16 7.33 6.61 4.45
CA VAL A 16 7.72 5.20 4.18
C VAL A 16 7.76 4.94 2.68
N VAL A 17 6.78 5.42 1.92
CA VAL A 17 6.75 5.28 0.46
C VAL A 17 7.94 5.99 -0.18
N GLN A 18 8.26 7.21 0.27
CA GLN A 18 9.44 7.94 -0.21
C GLN A 18 10.74 7.19 0.08
N ALA A 19 10.91 6.68 1.31
CA ALA A 19 12.11 5.93 1.70
C ALA A 19 12.27 4.64 0.89
N LEU A 20 11.18 3.90 0.67
CA LEU A 20 11.19 2.67 -0.14
C LEU A 20 11.49 2.95 -1.61
N ASN A 21 10.91 4.01 -2.18
CA ASN A 21 11.22 4.43 -3.55
C ASN A 21 12.69 4.86 -3.69
N ALA A 22 13.24 5.58 -2.71
CA ALA A 22 14.65 5.97 -2.69
C ALA A 22 15.60 4.77 -2.56
N ALA A 23 15.17 3.70 -1.89
CA ALA A 23 15.90 2.44 -1.80
C ALA A 23 15.84 1.59 -3.09
N GLY A 24 15.19 2.07 -4.15
CA GLY A 24 15.03 1.33 -5.41
C GLY A 24 13.94 0.26 -5.35
N HIS A 25 12.98 0.40 -4.43
CA HIS A 25 11.80 -0.44 -4.35
C HIS A 25 10.59 0.28 -4.95
N GLU A 26 9.68 -0.46 -5.57
CA GLU A 26 8.43 0.10 -6.11
C GLU A 26 7.39 0.11 -4.99
N ALA A 27 7.24 1.23 -4.29
CA ALA A 27 6.28 1.37 -3.20
C ALA A 27 4.96 1.96 -3.70
N VAL A 28 3.87 1.19 -3.57
CA VAL A 28 2.52 1.60 -3.95
C VAL A 28 1.73 1.98 -2.70
N PRO A 29 1.44 3.27 -2.47
CA PRO A 29 0.63 3.70 -1.34
C PRO A 29 -0.85 3.32 -1.54
N HIS A 30 -1.46 2.74 -0.52
CA HIS A 30 -2.89 2.51 -0.44
C HIS A 30 -3.45 3.05 0.87
N SER A 31 -4.65 3.62 0.84
CA SER A 31 -5.36 4.10 2.03
C SER A 31 -6.86 3.86 1.92
N LEU A 32 -7.55 3.88 3.07
CA LEU A 32 -9.01 3.78 3.16
C LEU A 32 -9.73 4.81 2.28
N SER A 33 -9.22 6.05 2.20
CA SER A 33 -9.79 7.10 1.35
C SER A 33 -9.56 6.86 -0.15
N THR A 34 -8.56 6.06 -0.51
CA THR A 34 -8.35 5.56 -1.89
C THR A 34 -9.03 4.21 -2.17
N GLY A 35 -9.82 3.69 -1.24
CA GLY A 35 -10.61 2.46 -1.40
C GLY A 35 -10.02 1.20 -0.78
N ALA A 36 -8.87 1.26 -0.10
CA ALA A 36 -8.27 0.09 0.54
C ALA A 36 -8.66 -0.02 2.02
N ASP A 37 -9.63 -0.88 2.34
CA ASP A 37 -9.97 -1.25 3.72
C ASP A 37 -9.18 -2.48 4.19
N VAL A 38 -8.31 -2.23 5.15
CA VAL A 38 -7.34 -3.18 5.72
C VAL A 38 -7.94 -4.01 6.83
N LEU A 39 -8.98 -3.49 7.50
CA LEU A 39 -9.64 -4.17 8.59
C LEU A 39 -10.72 -5.13 8.06
N THR A 40 -11.35 -4.77 6.94
CA THR A 40 -12.50 -5.51 6.43
C THR A 40 -12.31 -6.13 5.05
N ALA A 41 -11.23 -5.81 4.31
CA ALA A 41 -11.05 -6.24 2.91
C ALA A 41 -12.30 -5.99 2.04
N LYS A 42 -13.04 -4.91 2.33
CA LYS A 42 -14.22 -4.51 1.55
C LYS A 42 -13.83 -3.37 0.62
N ASN A 43 -14.23 -3.51 -0.65
CA ASN A 43 -14.06 -2.57 -1.77
C ASN A 43 -12.81 -2.74 -2.65
N GLY A 44 -12.52 -3.97 -3.08
CA GLY A 44 -11.54 -4.22 -4.15
C GLY A 44 -10.09 -4.27 -3.69
N ALA A 45 -9.84 -4.13 -2.38
CA ALA A 45 -8.57 -4.51 -1.78
C ALA A 45 -8.39 -6.03 -1.94
N PRO A 46 -7.28 -6.48 -2.55
CA PRO A 46 -7.00 -7.88 -2.74
C PRO A 46 -7.06 -8.68 -1.43
N THR A 47 -7.90 -9.71 -1.44
CA THR A 47 -8.23 -10.53 -0.27
C THR A 47 -7.11 -11.47 0.15
N HIS A 48 -6.18 -11.80 -0.74
CA HIS A 48 -4.95 -12.51 -0.43
C HIS A 48 -3.71 -11.66 -0.71
N CYS A 49 -2.68 -11.84 0.12
CA CYS A 49 -1.35 -11.23 -0.09
C CYS A 49 -0.80 -11.51 -1.51
N THR A 50 -1.09 -12.69 -2.07
CA THR A 50 -0.66 -13.10 -3.42
C THR A 50 -1.35 -12.34 -4.55
N ASP A 51 -2.53 -11.79 -4.31
CA ASP A 51 -3.27 -11.03 -5.33
C ASP A 51 -2.60 -9.67 -5.61
N TRP A 52 -1.71 -9.22 -4.71
CA TRP A 52 -0.88 -8.02 -4.88
C TRP A 52 0.41 -8.25 -5.69
N LEU A 53 0.78 -9.51 -5.92
CA LEU A 53 2.03 -9.92 -6.59
C LEU A 53 1.81 -10.33 -8.06
N ARG A 54 0.57 -10.30 -8.54
CA ARG A 54 0.23 -10.39 -9.96
C ARG A 54 0.18 -9.01 -10.60
#